data_AF-W9QCU6-F1
#
_entry.id   AF-W9QCU6-F1
#
_cell.length_a   1.000
_cell.length_b   1.000
_cell.length_c   1.000
_cell.angle_alpha   90.00
_cell.angle_beta   90.00
_cell.angle_gamma   90.00
#
_symmetry.space_group_name_H-M   'P 1'
#
loop_
_entity.id
_entity.type
_entity.pdbx_description
1 polymer ?
#
loop_
_entity_poly.entity_id
_entity_poly.type
_entity_poly.pdbx_seq_one_letter_code
_entity_poly.pdbx_strand_id
1 'polypeptide(L)'
;MDEYAKRGDIHNTEKMFLRMKQAGYDARFRQFQALIQAYVNAKTPAYGIRERMKADNIFPNRALAAQLTQVDAFRKTAASELLD
;
A
#
# COMPACT_ATOMS: atom_id res chain seq x y z
N MET A 1 -3.09 11.92 6.54
CA MET A 1 -3.01 10.54 6.03
C MET A 1 -2.28 9.65 7.05
N ASP A 2 -1.11 10.08 7.52
CA ASP A 2 -0.29 9.33 8.48
C ASP A 2 -1.00 8.89 9.76
N GLU A 3 -1.89 9.72 10.32
CA GLU A 3 -2.64 9.38 11.53
C GLU A 3 -3.65 8.23 11.30
N TYR A 4 -4.34 8.23 10.16
CA TYR A 4 -5.21 7.13 9.75
C TYR A 4 -4.41 5.86 9.47
N ALA A 5 -3.24 6.01 8.85
CA ALA A 5 -2.33 4.90 8.58
C ALA A 5 -1.81 4.25 9.87
N LYS A 6 -1.43 5.03 10.89
CA LYS A 6 -1.01 4.52 12.19
C LYS A 6 -2.09 3.70 12.87
N ARG A 7 -3.36 4.07 12.70
CA ARG A 7 -4.52 3.35 13.26
C ARG A 7 -4.90 2.11 12.44
N GLY A 8 -4.32 1.90 11.27
CA GLY A 8 -4.74 0.84 10.35
C GLY A 8 -6.09 1.13 9.67
N ASP A 9 -6.51 2.40 9.61
CA ASP A 9 -7.76 2.78 8.98
C ASP A 9 -7.57 2.93 7.47
N ILE A 10 -7.70 1.80 6.75
CA ILE A 10 -7.53 1.75 5.29
C ILE A 10 -8.55 2.64 4.59
N HIS A 11 -9.82 2.58 5.01
CA HIS A 11 -10.91 3.29 4.33
C HIS A 11 -10.67 4.80 4.30
N ASN A 12 -10.38 5.40 5.46
CA ASN A 12 -10.12 6.84 5.52
C ASN A 12 -8.79 7.21 4.85
N THR A 13 -7.79 6.33 4.90
CA THR A 13 -6.50 6.54 4.22
C THR A 13 -6.68 6.56 2.70
N GLU A 14 -7.41 5.60 2.12
CA GLU A 14 -7.70 5.55 0.68
C GLU A 14 -8.57 6.72 0.22
N LYS A 15 -9.60 7.08 1.01
CA LYS A 15 -10.47 8.22 0.72
C LYS A 15 -9.66 9.52 0.66
N MET A 16 -8.72 9.70 1.58
CA MET A 16 -7.83 10.87 1.57
C MET A 16 -6.88 10.83 0.37
N PHE A 17 -6.36 9.66 0.01
CA PHE A 17 -5.47 9.49 -1.14
C PHE A 17 -6.16 9.82 -2.46
N LEU A 18 -7.38 9.33 -2.65
CA LEU A 18 -8.19 9.64 -3.83
C LEU A 18 -8.51 11.13 -3.91
N ARG A 19 -8.91 11.76 -2.80
CA ARG A 19 -9.18 13.20 -2.74
C ARG A 19 -7.95 14.04 -3.10
N MET A 20 -6.76 13.63 -2.66
CA MET A 20 -5.52 14.30 -3.05
C MET A 20 -5.29 14.22 -4.55
N LYS A 21 -5.45 13.03 -5.16
CA LYS A 21 -5.34 12.88 -6.62
C LYS A 21 -6.36 13.72 -7.38
N GLN A 22 -7.62 13.73 -6.93
CA GLN A 22 -8.67 14.54 -7.54
C GLN A 22 -8.44 16.04 -7.43
N ALA A 23 -7.78 16.48 -6.35
CA ALA A 23 -7.38 17.87 -6.16
C ALA A 23 -6.13 18.26 -6.99
N GLY A 24 -5.64 17.39 -7.87
CA GLY A 24 -4.47 17.64 -8.72
C GLY A 24 -3.13 17.45 -8.02
N TYR A 25 -3.11 16.86 -6.82
CA TYR A 25 -1.85 16.47 -6.18
C TYR A 25 -1.39 15.13 -6.72
N ASP A 26 -0.21 15.12 -7.32
CA ASP A 26 0.48 13.88 -7.64
C ASP A 26 0.69 13.06 -6.37
N ALA A 27 0.27 11.80 -6.42
CA ALA A 27 0.59 10.85 -5.37
C ALA A 27 2.11 10.68 -5.38
N ARG A 28 2.79 11.20 -4.37
CA ARG A 28 4.24 11.06 -4.19
C ARG A 28 4.55 9.85 -3.32
N PHE A 29 5.83 9.52 -3.25
CA PHE A 29 6.36 8.40 -2.46
C PHE A 29 5.80 8.35 -1.01
N ARG A 30 5.70 9.50 -0.33
CA ARG A 30 5.21 9.57 1.05
C ARG A 30 3.75 9.14 1.21
N GLN A 31 2.89 9.48 0.23
CA GLN A 31 1.48 9.10 0.26
C GLN A 31 1.31 7.60 0.08
N PHE A 32 2.10 6.99 -0.82
CA PHE A 32 2.15 5.54 -0.96
C PHE A 32 2.69 4.85 0.29
N GLN A 33 3.71 5.41 0.94
CA GLN A 33 4.23 4.89 2.20
C GLN A 33 3.17 4.91 3.31
N ALA A 34 2.44 6.02 3.47
CA ALA A 34 1.34 6.09 4.43
C ALA A 34 0.22 5.08 4.09
N LEU A 35 -0.12 4.95 2.81
CA LEU A 35 -1.12 3.98 2.37
C LEU A 35 -0.71 2.54 2.70
N ILE A 36 0.51 2.14 2.33
CA ILE A 36 1.05 0.81 2.61
C ILE A 36 1.13 0.56 4.12
N GLN A 37 1.54 1.54 4.91
CA GLN A 37 1.57 1.42 6.37
C GLN A 37 0.18 1.17 6.96
N ALA A 38 -0.88 1.77 6.40
CA ALA A 38 -2.26 1.50 6.80
C ALA A 38 -2.63 0.03 6.57
N TYR A 39 -2.29 -0.53 5.41
CA TYR A 39 -2.50 -1.94 5.09
C TYR A 39 -1.71 -2.88 6.00
N VAL A 40 -0.44 -2.56 6.28
CA VAL A 40 0.41 -3.32 7.23
C VAL A 40 -0.26 -3.36 8.61
N ASN A 41 -0.68 -2.21 9.13
CA ASN A 41 -1.27 -2.10 10.46
C ASN A 41 -2.65 -2.77 10.55
N ALA A 42 -3.42 -2.70 9.46
CA ALA A 42 -4.70 -3.39 9.33
C ALA A 42 -4.57 -4.90 9.08
N LYS A 43 -3.34 -5.43 8.94
CA LYS A 43 -3.03 -6.83 8.60
C LYS A 43 -3.80 -7.32 7.36
N THR A 44 -4.04 -6.42 6.41
CA THR A 44 -4.85 -6.67 5.22
C THR A 44 -3.94 -6.57 4.00
N PRO A 45 -4.05 -7.50 3.04
CA PRO A 45 -3.26 -7.44 1.83
C PRO A 45 -3.63 -6.23 0.96
N ALA A 46 -2.61 -5.61 0.38
CA ALA A 46 -2.75 -4.44 -0.49
C ALA A 46 -2.67 -4.88 -1.96
N TYR A 47 -3.77 -5.39 -2.50
CA TYR A 47 -3.84 -5.84 -3.89
C TYR A 47 -3.59 -4.69 -4.88
N GLY A 48 -2.76 -4.94 -5.90
CA GLY A 48 -2.52 -3.99 -6.99
C GLY A 48 -1.71 -2.74 -6.62
N ILE A 49 -1.17 -2.65 -5.40
CA ILE A 49 -0.49 -1.43 -4.95
C ILE A 49 0.85 -1.20 -5.69
N ARG A 50 1.53 -2.28 -6.10
CA ARG A 50 2.78 -2.19 -6.87
C ARG A 50 2.53 -1.66 -8.29
N GLU A 51 1.42 -2.08 -8.88
CA GLU A 51 0.95 -1.71 -10.21
C GLU A 51 0.51 -0.25 -10.21
N ARG A 52 -0.21 0.19 -9.16
CA ARG A 52 -0.55 1.60 -8.94
C ARG A 52 0.70 2.47 -8.80
N MET A 53 1.70 2.04 -8.02
CA MET A 53 2.97 2.77 -7.90
C MET A 53 3.70 2.87 -9.23
N LYS A 54 3.76 1.79 -10.01
CA LYS A 54 4.39 1.77 -11.34
C LYS A 54 3.66 2.70 -12.32
N ALA A 55 2.32 2.72 -12.29
CA ALA A 55 1.52 3.64 -13.10
C ALA A 55 1.81 5.11 -12.77
N ASP A 56 2.08 5.42 -11.50
CA ASP A 56 2.50 6.76 -11.04
C ASP A 56 4.03 7.00 -11.17
N ASN A 57 4.79 6.12 -11.86
CA ASN A 57 6.26 6.18 -12.00
C ASN A 57 7.04 6.20 -10.67
N ILE A 58 6.48 5.62 -9.61
CA ILE A 58 7.10 5.55 -8.29
C ILE A 58 7.80 4.22 -8.10
N PHE A 59 9.10 4.28 -7.84
CA PHE A 59 9.91 3.12 -7.49
C PHE A 59 10.08 3.02 -5.96
N PRO A 60 9.82 1.85 -5.35
CA PRO A 60 10.00 1.66 -3.92
C PRO A 60 11.48 1.70 -3.54
N ASN A 61 11.80 2.36 -2.41
CA ASN A 61 13.10 2.22 -1.77
C ASN A 61 13.16 0.90 -0.95
N ARG A 62 14.33 0.55 -0.40
CA ARG A 62 14.50 -0.69 0.40
C ARG A 62 13.46 -0.82 1.53
N ALA A 63 13.15 0.26 2.22
CA ALA A 63 12.19 0.27 3.32
C ALA A 63 10.76 0.01 2.83
N LEU A 64 10.34 0.69 1.77
CA LEU A 64 9.00 0.53 1.18
C LEU A 64 8.84 -0.84 0.54
N ALA A 65 9.90 -1.38 -0.08
CA ALA A 65 9.91 -2.76 -0.58
C ALA A 65 9.70 -3.78 0.55
N ALA A 66 10.30 -3.57 1.71
CA ALA A 66 10.11 -4.42 2.89
C ALA A 66 8.69 -4.30 3.50
N GLN A 67 8.01 -3.17 3.32
CA GLN A 67 6.60 -3.02 3.70
C GLN A 67 5.68 -3.67 2.66
N LEU A 68 5.99 -3.52 1.36
CA LEU A 68 5.26 -4.15 0.27
C LEU A 68 5.25 -5.67 0.40
N THR A 69 6.35 -6.29 0.83
CA THR A 69 6.39 -7.75 1.08
C THR A 69 5.55 -8.19 2.27
N GLN A 70 5.20 -7.30 3.21
CA GLN A 70 4.32 -7.63 4.35
C GLN A 70 2.84 -7.62 3.95
N VAL A 71 2.47 -6.78 2.98
CA VAL A 71 1.09 -6.64 2.47
C VAL A 71 0.84 -7.44 1.20
N ASP A 72 1.84 -8.19 0.75
CA ASP A 72 1.76 -9.05 -0.43
C ASP A 72 0.98 -10.32 -0.08
N ALA A 73 -0.29 -10.38 -0.47
CA ALA A 73 -1.12 -11.58 -0.34
C ALA A 73 -0.56 -12.78 -1.13
N PHE A 74 0.24 -12.51 -2.17
CA PHE A 74 0.84 -13.52 -3.04
C PHE A 74 2.27 -13.86 -2.64
N ARG A 75 2.69 -13.53 -1.41
CA ARG A 75 3.80 -14.29 -0.83
C ARG A 75 3.47 -15.76 -1.02
N LYS A 76 4.33 -16.50 -1.74
CA LYS A 76 4.41 -17.96 -1.71
C LYS A 76 4.65 -18.36 -0.26
N THR A 77 3.58 -18.34 0.50
CA THR A 77 3.47 -18.95 1.81
C THR A 77 2.97 -20.35 1.49
N ALA A 78 3.46 -21.37 2.21
CA ALA A 78 3.20 -22.79 1.93
C ALA A 78 1.73 -23.18 1.61
N ALA A 79 0.75 -22.34 1.98
CA ALA A 79 -0.64 -22.45 1.55
C ALA A 79 -0.86 -22.38 0.02
N SER A 80 -0.02 -21.65 -0.73
CA SER A 80 -0.08 -21.60 -2.20
C SER A 80 0.52 -22.86 -2.85
N GLU A 81 1.35 -23.63 -2.14
CA GLU A 81 1.89 -24.91 -2.61
C GLU A 81 0.91 -26.08 -2.34
N LEU A 82 -0.15 -25.85 -1.55
CA LEU A 82 -1.21 -26.84 -1.29
C LEU A 82 -2.37 -26.77 -2.29
N LEU A 83 -2.31 -25.86 -3.27
CA LEU A 83 -3.34 -25.64 -4.29
C LEU A 83 -2.88 -25.95 -5.72
N ASP A 84 -1.67 -26.49 -5.90
CA ASP A 84 -1.16 -27.05 -7.17
C ASP A 84 -1.28 -28.60 -7.17
#